data_AF-A0A504JGW8-F1
#
_entry.id   AF-A0A504JGW8-F1
#
_cell.length_a   1.000
_cell.length_b   1.000
_cell.length_c   1.000
_cell.angle_alpha   90.00
_cell.angle_beta   90.00
_cell.angle_gamma   90.00
#
_symmetry.space_group_name_H-M   'P 1'
#
loop_
_entity.id
_entity.type
_entity.pdbx_description
1 polymer ?
#
loop_
_entity_poly.entity_id
_entity_poly.type
_entity_poly.pdbx_seq_one_letter_code
_entity_poly.pdbx_strand_id
1 'polypeptide(L)'
;MNINLEAQNFPNFKLSTQEDLILFLIRNELLSTRFVNQLNTIGFDTSFFNVELSIVILSLLGFKARTDALLEWYYTTLDIYASKINLDNHDEINAITFDFYIKLKVKQEAEEQKNSCN
;
A
#
# COMPACT_ATOMS: atom_id res chain seq x y z
N MET A 1 18.99 -15.91 -3.10
CA MET A 1 18.46 -14.88 -4.00
C MET A 1 18.80 -13.54 -3.37
N ASN A 2 19.76 -12.81 -3.94
CA ASN A 2 20.19 -11.51 -3.40
C ASN A 2 19.28 -10.46 -4.03
N ILE A 3 18.22 -10.07 -3.32
CA ILE A 3 17.33 -9.00 -3.77
C ILE A 3 18.07 -7.70 -3.46
N ASN A 4 18.73 -7.14 -4.46
CA ASN A 4 19.33 -5.82 -4.37
C ASN A 4 18.18 -4.80 -4.45
N LEU A 5 17.48 -4.62 -3.32
CA LEU A 5 16.56 -3.52 -3.13
C LEU A 5 17.42 -2.27 -3.09
N GLU A 6 17.46 -1.53 -4.21
CA GLU A 6 17.93 -0.16 -4.19
C GLU A 6 17.00 0.63 -3.27
N ALA A 7 17.38 0.69 -1.99
CA ALA A 7 16.76 1.46 -0.95
C ALA A 7 16.99 2.95 -1.25
N GLN A 8 16.31 3.46 -2.28
CA GLN A 8 16.35 4.88 -2.60
C GLN A 8 15.23 5.60 -1.83
N ASN A 9 15.65 6.28 -0.77
CA ASN A 9 15.01 7.42 -0.12
C ASN A 9 13.73 7.15 0.69
N PHE A 10 13.79 6.21 1.64
CA PHE A 10 12.94 6.33 2.84
C PHE A 10 13.66 7.19 3.89
N PRO A 11 12.95 7.96 4.74
CA PRO A 11 13.57 8.77 5.79
C PRO A 11 14.53 7.91 6.64
N ASN A 12 15.67 8.48 7.06
CA ASN A 12 16.87 7.86 7.68
C ASN A 12 16.65 7.00 8.95
N PHE A 13 15.67 6.10 8.96
CA PHE A 13 15.44 5.10 9.99
C PHE A 13 15.75 3.74 9.38
N LYS A 14 16.53 2.95 10.12
CA LYS A 14 16.91 1.59 9.71
C LYS A 14 15.72 0.67 9.96
N LEU A 15 14.86 0.55 8.97
CA LEU A 15 13.72 -0.35 9.01
C LEU A 15 14.20 -1.81 9.01
N SER A 16 13.38 -2.70 9.58
CA SER A 16 13.60 -4.13 9.42
C SER A 16 13.40 -4.54 7.95
N THR A 17 14.04 -5.62 7.52
CA THR A 17 13.90 -6.14 6.14
C THR A 17 12.44 -6.40 5.74
N GLN A 18 11.58 -6.71 6.73
CA GLN A 18 10.15 -6.90 6.52
C GLN A 18 9.43 -5.56 6.25
N GLU A 19 9.77 -4.50 6.98
CA GLU A 19 9.17 -3.17 6.79
C GLU A 19 9.59 -2.55 5.46
N ASP A 20 10.86 -2.72 5.07
CA ASP A 20 11.34 -2.31 3.74
C ASP A 20 10.58 -3.01 2.62
N LEU A 21 10.35 -4.33 2.77
CA LEU A 21 9.56 -5.10 1.81
C LEU A 21 8.11 -4.61 1.76
N ILE A 22 7.48 -4.33 2.90
CA ILE A 22 6.11 -3.82 2.95
C ILE A 22 6.02 -2.47 2.23
N LEU A 23 6.92 -1.54 2.52
CA LEU A 23 6.95 -0.23 1.87
C LEU A 23 7.18 -0.35 0.36
N PHE A 24 8.08 -1.25 -0.06
CA PHE A 24 8.28 -1.55 -1.47
C PHE A 24 6.99 -2.04 -2.15
N LEU A 25 6.28 -2.99 -1.53
CA LEU A 25 5.02 -3.52 -2.07
C LEU A 25 3.94 -2.43 -2.13
N ILE A 26 3.78 -1.65 -1.07
CA ILE A 26 2.83 -0.53 -1.01
C ILE A 26 3.12 0.48 -2.13
N ARG A 27 4.39 0.86 -2.30
CA ARG A 27 4.79 1.82 -3.33
C ARG A 27 4.40 1.33 -4.72
N ASN A 28 4.64 0.06 -5.01
CA ASN A 28 4.30 -0.53 -6.31
C ASN A 28 2.79 -0.64 -6.52
N GLU A 29 2.03 -0.98 -5.48
CA GLU A 29 0.56 -1.04 -5.58
C GLU A 29 -0.02 0.36 -5.84
N LEU A 30 0.41 1.37 -5.08
CA LEU A 30 -0.01 2.75 -5.26
C LEU A 30 0.30 3.29 -6.66
N LEU A 31 1.51 3.05 -7.18
CA LEU A 31 1.90 3.48 -8.52
C LEU A 31 1.11 2.74 -9.60
N SER A 32 0.87 1.43 -9.41
CA SER A 32 0.08 0.62 -10.35
C SER A 32 -1.37 1.11 -10.40
N THR A 33 -2.00 1.34 -9.24
CA THR A 33 -3.36 1.89 -9.15
C THR A 33 -3.44 3.27 -9.79
N ARG A 34 -2.45 4.15 -9.53
CA ARG A 34 -2.41 5.47 -10.17
C ARG A 34 -2.33 5.35 -11.68
N PHE A 35 -1.46 4.48 -12.19
CA PHE A 35 -1.31 4.26 -13.63
C PHE A 35 -2.60 3.74 -14.26
N VAL A 36 -3.23 2.73 -13.65
CA VAL A 36 -4.52 2.18 -14.11
C VAL A 36 -5.60 3.26 -14.09
N ASN A 37 -5.68 4.07 -13.03
CA ASN A 37 -6.63 5.18 -12.95
C ASN A 37 -6.44 6.19 -14.09
N GLN A 38 -5.19 6.50 -14.48
CA GLN A 38 -4.91 7.37 -15.62
C GLN A 38 -5.29 6.75 -16.98
N LEU A 39 -5.16 5.43 -17.14
CA LEU A 39 -5.65 4.75 -18.34
C LEU A 39 -7.17 4.83 -18.46
N ASN A 40 -7.87 4.67 -17.32
CA ASN A 40 -9.33 4.79 -17.28
C ASN A 40 -9.79 6.21 -17.68
N THR A 41 -9.10 7.27 -17.22
CA THR A 41 -9.50 8.65 -17.56
C THR A 41 -9.36 8.99 -19.04
N ILE A 42 -8.51 8.28 -19.79
CA ILE A 42 -8.36 8.46 -21.25
C ILE A 42 -9.18 7.45 -22.07
N GLY A 43 -10.04 6.65 -21.42
CA GLY A 43 -11.05 5.80 -22.06
C GLY A 43 -10.64 4.35 -22.29
N PHE A 44 -9.55 3.87 -21.68
CA PHE A 44 -9.27 2.42 -21.66
C PHE A 44 -10.19 1.72 -20.66
N ASP A 45 -10.69 0.55 -21.05
CA ASP A 45 -11.36 -0.35 -20.12
C ASP A 45 -10.32 -1.00 -19.20
N THR A 46 -10.33 -0.59 -17.93
CA THR A 46 -9.41 -1.07 -16.92
C THR A 46 -10.00 -2.14 -16.00
N SER A 47 -11.22 -2.61 -16.27
CA SER A 47 -11.94 -3.57 -15.41
C SER A 47 -11.20 -4.90 -15.20
N PHE A 48 -10.28 -5.26 -16.11
CA PHE A 48 -9.48 -6.48 -16.06
C PHE A 48 -8.05 -6.27 -15.53
N PHE A 49 -7.66 -5.03 -15.21
CA PHE A 49 -6.29 -4.70 -14.79
C PHE A 49 -6.29 -4.27 -13.33
N ASN A 50 -6.00 -5.23 -12.43
CA ASN A 50 -5.71 -4.94 -11.03
C ASN A 50 -4.43 -5.65 -10.60
N VAL A 51 -3.51 -4.91 -9.99
CA VAL A 51 -2.33 -5.49 -9.37
C VAL A 51 -2.70 -5.80 -7.93
N GLU A 52 -2.95 -7.08 -7.67
CA GLU A 52 -3.43 -7.56 -6.37
C GLU A 52 -2.28 -7.82 -5.39
N LEU A 53 -1.78 -6.77 -4.73
CA LEU A 53 -0.75 -6.89 -3.68
C LEU A 53 -1.32 -6.83 -2.26
N SER A 54 -2.58 -6.40 -2.12
CA SER A 54 -3.27 -6.19 -0.84
C SER A 54 -3.14 -7.39 0.09
N ILE A 55 -3.32 -8.62 -0.43
CA ILE A 55 -3.27 -9.85 0.36
C ILE A 55 -1.88 -10.02 0.99
N VAL A 56 -0.82 -9.80 0.22
CA VAL A 56 0.56 -9.97 0.70
C VAL A 56 0.89 -8.87 1.70
N ILE A 57 0.55 -7.62 1.40
CA ILE A 57 0.78 -6.46 2.27
C ILE A 57 0.08 -6.64 3.62
N LEU A 58 -1.21 -6.98 3.62
CA LEU A 58 -1.99 -7.21 4.85
C LEU A 58 -1.43 -8.39 5.67
N SER A 59 -0.94 -9.44 5.01
CA SER A 59 -0.31 -10.58 5.69
C SER A 59 0.98 -10.18 6.40
N LEU A 60 1.86 -9.46 5.70
CA LEU A 60 3.13 -8.99 6.24
C LEU A 60 2.93 -7.98 7.37
N LEU A 61 1.82 -7.24 7.35
CA LEU A 61 1.43 -6.33 8.43
C LEU A 61 0.82 -7.03 9.65
N GLY A 62 0.47 -8.32 9.56
CA GLY A 62 -0.06 -9.10 10.68
C GLY A 62 -1.58 -9.12 10.79
N PHE A 63 -2.33 -8.71 9.76
CA PHE A 63 -3.79 -8.85 9.77
C PHE A 63 -4.19 -10.34 9.78
N LYS A 64 -4.84 -10.78 10.88
CA LYS A 64 -5.24 -12.18 11.08
C LYS A 64 -6.48 -12.57 10.28
N ALA A 65 -7.42 -11.65 10.13
CA ALA A 65 -8.66 -11.84 9.38
C ALA A 65 -8.71 -10.86 8.21
N ARG A 66 -9.06 -11.35 7.03
CA ARG A 66 -9.25 -10.55 5.81
C ARG A 66 -10.72 -10.56 5.44
N THR A 67 -11.51 -9.82 6.23
CA THR A 67 -12.94 -9.69 5.99
C THR A 67 -13.20 -8.82 4.76
N ASP A 68 -14.35 -8.99 4.12
CA ASP A 68 -14.74 -8.16 2.97
C ASP A 68 -14.72 -6.68 3.33
N ALA A 69 -15.15 -6.32 4.55
CA ALA A 69 -15.11 -4.95 5.06
C ALA A 69 -13.67 -4.40 5.20
N LEU A 70 -12.68 -5.25 5.54
CA LEU A 70 -11.28 -4.82 5.57
C LEU A 70 -10.76 -4.57 4.15
N LEU A 71 -11.09 -5.45 3.20
CA LEU A 71 -10.68 -5.31 1.81
C LEU A 71 -11.34 -4.10 1.15
N GLU A 72 -12.63 -3.87 1.38
CA GLU A 72 -13.33 -2.67 0.90
C GLU A 72 -12.68 -1.39 1.44
N TRP A 73 -12.41 -1.35 2.75
CA TRP A 73 -11.68 -0.25 3.37
C TRP A 73 -10.29 -0.06 2.75
N TYR A 74 -9.57 -1.16 2.51
CA TYR A 74 -8.24 -1.15 1.92
C TYR A 74 -8.27 -0.51 0.53
N TYR A 75 -9.11 -1.02 -0.39
CA TYR A 75 -9.17 -0.52 -1.76
C TYR A 75 -9.67 0.92 -1.84
N THR A 76 -10.64 1.29 -1.00
CA THR A 76 -11.10 2.68 -0.92
C THR A 76 -9.97 3.59 -0.47
N THR A 77 -9.19 3.17 0.53
CA THR A 77 -8.06 3.97 1.01
C THR A 77 -6.93 4.01 -0.01
N LEU A 78 -6.64 2.89 -0.68
CA LEU A 78 -5.64 2.79 -1.74
C LEU A 78 -5.94 3.77 -2.88
N ASP A 79 -7.20 3.82 -3.34
CA ASP A 79 -7.61 4.72 -4.42
C ASP A 79 -7.43 6.20 -4.04
N ILE A 80 -7.83 6.58 -2.82
CA ILE A 80 -7.64 7.93 -2.26
C ILE A 80 -6.15 8.32 -2.19
N TYR A 81 -5.27 7.37 -1.87
CA TYR A 81 -3.84 7.66 -1.80
C TYR A 81 -3.19 7.68 -3.18
N ALA A 82 -3.57 6.75 -4.06
CA ALA A 82 -3.11 6.72 -5.43
C ALA A 82 -3.49 8.00 -6.19
N SER A 83 -4.68 8.57 -5.94
CA SER A 83 -5.12 9.82 -6.58
C SER A 83 -4.26 11.03 -6.22
N LYS A 84 -3.55 11.00 -5.08
CA LYS A 84 -2.66 12.08 -4.63
C LYS A 84 -1.28 12.04 -5.28
N ILE A 85 -0.92 10.92 -5.93
CA ILE A 85 0.42 10.74 -6.47
C ILE A 85 0.65 11.63 -7.70
N ASN A 86 1.67 12.47 -7.58
CA ASN A 86 2.34 13.10 -8.70
C ASN A 86 3.51 12.21 -9.18
N LEU A 87 3.44 11.71 -10.41
CA LEU A 87 4.46 10.79 -10.96
C LEU A 87 5.82 11.46 -11.18
N ASP A 88 5.85 12.78 -11.30
CA ASP A 88 7.08 13.55 -11.53
C ASP A 88 7.85 13.86 -10.23
N ASN A 89 7.28 13.55 -9.07
CA ASN A 89 7.83 13.89 -7.75
C ASN A 89 8.10 12.64 -6.90
N HIS A 90 9.32 12.11 -7.01
CA HIS A 90 9.73 10.88 -6.31
C HIS A 90 9.73 11.01 -4.77
N ASP A 91 10.10 12.17 -4.23
CA ASP A 91 10.12 12.38 -2.78
C ASP A 91 8.69 12.38 -2.22
N GLU A 92 7.74 12.97 -2.94
CA GLU A 92 6.33 12.95 -2.59
C GLU A 92 5.73 11.53 -2.67
N ILE A 93 6.11 10.74 -3.68
CA ILE A 93 5.71 9.31 -3.75
C ILE A 93 6.15 8.56 -2.50
N ASN A 94 7.39 8.75 -2.05
CA ASN A 94 7.91 8.06 -0.87
C ASN A 94 7.21 8.54 0.41
N ALA A 95 6.90 9.83 0.53
CA ALA A 95 6.14 10.38 1.65
C ALA A 95 4.70 9.82 1.69
N ILE A 96 4.00 9.76 0.56
CA ILE A 96 2.65 9.19 0.44
C ILE A 96 2.67 7.69 0.76
N THR A 97 3.67 6.97 0.26
CA THR A 97 3.87 5.53 0.56
C THR A 97 4.00 5.30 2.06
N PHE A 98 4.83 6.11 2.72
CA PHE A 98 5.03 6.01 4.16
C PHE A 98 3.76 6.36 4.95
N ASP A 99 3.04 7.42 4.56
CA ASP A 99 1.77 7.80 5.20
C ASP A 99 0.71 6.69 5.06
N PHE A 100 0.63 6.03 3.90
CA PHE A 100 -0.25 4.87 3.71
C PHE A 100 0.17 3.70 4.61
N TYR A 101 1.47 3.41 4.74
CA TYR A 101 1.97 2.40 5.67
C TYR A 101 1.55 2.68 7.12
N ILE A 102 1.69 3.92 7.60
CA ILE A 102 1.25 4.33 8.93
C ILE A 102 -0.28 4.15 9.07
N LYS A 103 -1.06 4.50 8.04
CA LYS A 103 -2.51 4.31 8.04
C LYS A 103 -2.89 2.84 8.20
N LEU A 104 -2.18 1.93 7.53
CA LEU A 104 -2.39 0.49 7.65
C LEU A 104 -2.01 -0.03 9.04
N LYS A 105 -0.92 0.44 9.63
CA LYS A 105 -0.51 0.09 11.01
C LYS A 105 -1.56 0.49 12.04
N VAL A 106 -2.04 1.73 12.00
CA VAL A 106 -3.11 2.21 12.89
C VAL A 106 -4.38 1.36 12.73
N LYS A 107 -4.71 0.99 11.49
CA LYS A 107 -5.86 0.10 11.24
C LYS A 107 -5.65 -1.29 11.83
N GLN A 108 -4.46 -1.87 11.67
CA GLN A 108 -4.12 -3.19 12.20
C GLN A 108 -4.25 -3.22 13.73
N GLU A 109 -3.68 -2.24 14.43
CA GLU A 109 -3.80 -2.11 15.88
C GLU A 109 -5.28 -1.99 16.33
N ALA A 110 -6.09 -1.23 15.60
CA ALA A 110 -7.52 -1.10 15.90
C ALA A 110 -8.30 -2.41 15.71
N GLU A 111 -7.94 -3.23 14.71
CA GLU A 111 -8.56 -4.54 14.50
C GLU A 111 -8.10 -5.58 15.54
N GLU A 112 -6.87 -5.49 16.05
CA GLU A 112 -6.40 -6.35 17.14
C GLU A 112 -7.10 -6.08 18.47
N GLN A 113 -7.37 -4.82 18.78
CA GLN A 113 -8.12 -4.44 19.99
C GLN A 113 -9.56 -4.95 19.97
N LYS A 114 -10.23 -4.88 18.81
CA LYS A 114 -11.59 -5.44 18.66
C LYS A 114 -11.64 -6.95 18.88
N ASN A 115 -10.61 -7.67 18.42
CA ASN A 115 -10.53 -9.13 18.53
C ASN A 115 -10.08 -9.60 19.93
N SER A 116 -9.59 -8.71 20.80
CA SER A 116 -9.19 -9.05 22.17
C SER A 116 -10.30 -8.84 23.20
N CYS A 117 -11.40 -8.19 22.82
CA CYS A 117 -12.57 -7.92 23.67
C CYS A 117 -13.77 -8.84 23.39
N ASN A 118 -13.62 -9.81 22.49
CA ASN A 118 -14.58 -10.89 22.21
C ASN A 118 -14.02 -12.22 22.68
#